data_AF-A0A9E5PNW7-F1
#
_entry.id   AF-A0A9E5PNW7-F1
#
_cell.length_a   1.000
_cell.length_b   1.000
_cell.length_c   1.000
_cell.angle_alpha   90.00
_cell.angle_beta   90.00
_cell.angle_gamma   90.00
#
_symmetry.space_group_name_H-M   'P 1'
#
loop_
_entity.id
_entity.type
_entity.pdbx_description
1 polymer ?
#
loop_
_entity_poly.entity_id
_entity_poly.type
_entity_poly.pdbx_seq_one_letter_code
_entity_poly.pdbx_strand_id
1 'polypeptide(L)'
;MPSPRPSQLPARSERQQAILRAAEQLFAQRGFNSVTIRQIADAAKVPLALVGYYFHHKEGLFRAVFAQHGHRHHEAMRALEEARRGASEPDGLHRVVEAFVQPMLRWRSDSASRHYARLLARELAQATPEAESALQQHIDPLLQRFLDALQAALPKASRADLADALRFTLGAVQAHLGDHRLDQLLPGQGAEPGSTLRLCGFIAGGIRAVLAPSASPALALALTPLRARLQERA
;
A
#
# COMPACT_ATOMS: atom_id res chain seq x y z
N MET A 1 -15.92 -15.69 -51.57
CA MET A 1 -15.97 -14.70 -50.46
C MET A 1 -14.81 -14.98 -49.54
N PRO A 2 -13.98 -13.99 -49.14
CA PRO A 2 -12.90 -14.24 -48.19
C PRO A 2 -13.50 -14.49 -46.79
N SER A 3 -13.11 -15.60 -46.18
CA SER A 3 -13.57 -16.04 -44.86
C SER A 3 -13.17 -15.03 -43.76
N PRO A 4 -14.02 -14.79 -42.75
CA PRO A 4 -13.67 -13.92 -41.63
C PRO A 4 -12.53 -14.53 -40.82
N ARG A 5 -11.44 -13.78 -40.61
CA ARG A 5 -10.34 -14.19 -39.74
C ARG A 5 -10.89 -14.36 -38.31
N PRO A 6 -10.60 -15.47 -37.61
CA PRO A 6 -11.00 -15.62 -36.21
C PRO A 6 -10.42 -14.47 -35.39
N SER A 7 -11.28 -13.86 -34.56
CA SER A 7 -10.99 -12.67 -33.76
C SER A 7 -9.68 -12.81 -32.97
N GLN A 8 -8.66 -12.04 -33.34
CA GLN A 8 -7.34 -11.97 -32.67
C GLN A 8 -7.37 -11.29 -31.27
N LEU A 9 -8.55 -10.84 -30.83
CA LEU A 9 -8.77 -10.07 -29.60
C LEU A 9 -8.57 -10.86 -28.28
N PRO A 10 -9.02 -12.12 -28.11
CA PRO A 10 -8.89 -12.84 -26.83
C PRO A 10 -7.42 -13.19 -26.53
N ALA A 11 -6.70 -13.74 -27.52
CA ALA A 11 -5.31 -14.16 -27.37
C ALA A 11 -4.36 -12.99 -27.09
N ARG A 12 -4.66 -11.79 -27.60
CA ARG A 12 -3.89 -10.56 -27.29
C ARG A 12 -4.07 -10.14 -25.84
N SER A 13 -5.30 -10.18 -25.32
CA SER A 13 -5.61 -9.82 -23.93
C SER A 13 -5.01 -10.84 -22.95
N GLU A 14 -5.10 -12.13 -23.25
CA GLU A 14 -4.55 -13.19 -22.40
C GLU A 14 -3.02 -13.10 -22.24
N ARG A 15 -2.29 -12.85 -23.33
CA ARG A 15 -0.82 -12.68 -23.28
C ARG A 15 -0.43 -11.42 -22.53
N GLN A 16 -1.15 -10.32 -22.73
CA GLN A 16 -0.93 -9.08 -21.98
C GLN A 16 -1.14 -9.29 -20.48
N GLN A 17 -2.20 -9.98 -20.09
CA GLN A 17 -2.47 -10.34 -18.70
C GLN A 17 -1.42 -11.31 -18.12
N ALA A 18 -0.93 -12.28 -18.91
CA ALA A 18 0.13 -13.18 -18.48
C ALA A 18 1.42 -12.41 -18.15
N ILE A 19 1.77 -11.42 -18.97
CA ILE A 19 2.92 -10.54 -18.72
C ILE A 19 2.72 -9.73 -17.44
N LEU A 20 1.54 -9.13 -17.24
CA LEU A 20 1.24 -8.34 -16.04
C LEU A 20 1.30 -9.19 -14.77
N ARG A 21 0.73 -10.40 -14.77
CA ARG A 21 0.80 -11.33 -13.63
C ARG A 21 2.25 -11.72 -13.31
N ALA A 22 3.05 -12.06 -14.32
CA ALA A 22 4.45 -12.41 -14.14
C ALA A 22 5.28 -11.21 -13.60
N ALA A 23 5.02 -10.02 -14.13
CA ALA A 23 5.67 -8.79 -13.70
C ALA A 23 5.32 -8.46 -12.24
N GLU A 24 4.03 -8.47 -11.87
CA GLU A 24 3.55 -8.24 -10.51
C GLU A 24 4.21 -9.19 -9.52
N GLN A 25 4.23 -10.48 -9.83
CA GLN A 25 4.85 -11.50 -8.97
C GLN A 25 6.35 -11.26 -8.79
N LEU A 26 7.08 -11.01 -9.88
CA LEU A 26 8.53 -10.81 -9.83
C LEU A 26 8.90 -9.51 -9.10
N PHE A 27 8.20 -8.41 -9.38
CA PHE A 27 8.41 -7.14 -8.69
C PHE A 27 8.09 -7.25 -7.19
N ALA A 28 7.01 -7.92 -6.82
CA ALA A 28 6.66 -8.13 -5.40
C ALA A 28 7.72 -8.95 -4.64
N GLN A 29 8.37 -9.90 -5.31
CA GLN A 29 9.39 -10.77 -4.70
C GLN A 29 10.76 -10.12 -4.61
N ARG A 30 11.19 -9.45 -5.69
CA ARG A 30 12.59 -9.03 -5.88
C ARG A 30 12.77 -7.51 -5.90
N GLY A 31 11.68 -6.75 -5.99
CA GLY A 31 11.71 -5.30 -6.23
C GLY A 31 11.93 -4.95 -7.69
N PHE A 32 11.69 -3.68 -8.05
CA PHE A 32 11.82 -3.20 -9.43
C PHE A 32 13.23 -3.46 -9.98
N ASN A 33 14.29 -2.99 -9.32
CA ASN A 33 15.65 -2.99 -9.85
C ASN A 33 16.24 -4.39 -10.12
N SER A 34 15.84 -5.41 -9.36
CA SER A 34 16.36 -6.77 -9.50
C SER A 34 15.66 -7.64 -10.55
N VAL A 35 14.67 -7.10 -11.26
CA VAL A 35 13.89 -7.82 -12.27
C VAL A 35 14.21 -7.32 -13.68
N THR A 36 14.42 -8.23 -14.63
CA THR A 36 14.62 -7.86 -16.04
C THR A 36 13.40 -8.19 -16.90
N ILE A 37 13.22 -7.47 -18.01
CA ILE A 37 12.15 -7.76 -19.00
C ILE A 37 12.26 -9.21 -19.52
N ARG A 38 13.48 -9.74 -19.65
CA ARG A 38 13.71 -11.14 -20.05
C ARG A 38 13.15 -12.13 -19.03
N GLN A 39 13.44 -11.94 -17.74
CA GLN A 39 12.89 -12.77 -16.68
C GLN A 39 11.35 -12.74 -16.67
N ILE A 40 10.75 -11.59 -16.94
CA ILE A 40 9.28 -11.45 -17.04
C ILE A 40 8.75 -12.21 -18.26
N ALA A 41 9.38 -12.07 -19.43
CA ALA A 41 8.97 -12.76 -20.65
C ALA A 41 9.04 -14.29 -20.48
N ASP A 42 10.13 -14.78 -19.87
CA ASP A 42 10.34 -16.19 -19.58
C ASP A 42 9.28 -16.72 -18.61
N ALA A 43 9.00 -15.99 -17.51
CA ALA A 43 7.99 -16.34 -16.53
C ALA A 43 6.56 -16.33 -17.12
N ALA A 44 6.27 -15.38 -18.01
CA ALA A 44 5.00 -15.30 -18.73
C ALA A 44 4.89 -16.30 -19.89
N LYS A 45 5.97 -17.00 -20.23
CA LYS A 45 6.08 -17.91 -21.38
C LYS A 45 5.72 -17.24 -22.71
N VAL A 46 6.21 -16.02 -22.92
CA VAL A 46 5.98 -15.24 -24.14
C VAL A 46 7.29 -14.78 -24.78
N PRO A 47 7.33 -14.49 -26.10
CA PRO A 47 8.50 -13.89 -26.72
C PRO A 47 8.83 -12.53 -26.11
N LEU A 48 10.12 -12.25 -25.90
CA LEU A 48 10.62 -10.99 -25.33
C LEU A 48 10.08 -9.74 -26.04
N ALA A 49 10.03 -9.78 -27.39
CA ALA A 49 9.54 -8.70 -28.22
C ALA A 49 8.08 -8.31 -27.88
N LEU A 50 7.29 -9.25 -27.37
CA LEU A 50 5.89 -9.01 -27.02
C LEU A 50 5.75 -8.12 -25.77
N VAL A 51 6.70 -8.20 -24.83
CA VAL A 51 6.72 -7.31 -23.66
C VAL A 51 7.00 -5.88 -24.09
N GLY A 52 7.99 -5.67 -24.96
CA GLY A 52 8.29 -4.36 -25.54
C GLY A 52 7.14 -3.81 -26.39
N TYR A 53 6.43 -4.67 -27.14
CA TYR A 53 5.27 -4.27 -27.92
C TYR A 53 4.12 -3.72 -27.07
N TYR A 54 3.82 -4.34 -25.92
CA TYR A 54 2.68 -3.92 -25.09
C TYR A 54 3.02 -2.79 -24.11
N PHE A 55 4.24 -2.76 -23.58
CA PHE A 55 4.57 -1.90 -22.44
C PHE A 55 5.71 -0.92 -22.73
N HIS A 56 6.33 -1.02 -23.91
CA HIS A 56 7.45 -0.21 -24.39
C HIS A 56 8.75 -0.43 -23.59
N HIS A 57 8.71 -0.18 -22.28
CA HIS A 57 9.84 -0.26 -21.37
C HIS A 57 9.39 -0.75 -19.98
N LYS A 58 10.36 -1.03 -19.09
CA LYS A 58 10.11 -1.69 -17.79
C LYS A 58 9.30 -0.82 -16.84
N GLU A 59 9.53 0.49 -16.83
CA GLU A 59 8.75 1.45 -16.04
C GLU A 59 7.30 1.54 -16.56
N GLY A 60 7.10 1.42 -17.87
CA GLY A 60 5.76 1.35 -18.48
C GLY A 60 5.00 0.11 -18.02
N LEU A 61 5.68 -1.05 -17.99
CA LEU A 61 5.13 -2.29 -17.45
C LEU A 61 4.84 -2.16 -15.94
N PHE A 62 5.73 -1.54 -15.18
CA PHE A 62 5.53 -1.31 -13.75
C PHE A 62 4.30 -0.46 -13.46
N ARG A 63 4.13 0.68 -14.15
CA ARG A 63 2.90 1.48 -14.05
C ARG A 63 1.65 0.69 -14.44
N ALA A 64 1.73 -0.13 -15.48
CA ALA A 64 0.61 -0.95 -15.92
C ALA A 64 0.17 -1.98 -14.85
N VAL A 65 1.09 -2.49 -14.03
CA VAL A 65 0.75 -3.34 -12.87
C VAL A 65 -0.12 -2.57 -11.87
N PHE A 66 0.21 -1.32 -11.54
CA PHE A 66 -0.62 -0.49 -10.65
C PHE A 66 -1.97 -0.15 -11.29
N ALA A 67 -1.97 0.19 -12.58
CA ALA A 67 -3.20 0.51 -13.32
C ALA A 67 -4.18 -0.67 -13.35
N GLN A 68 -3.69 -1.92 -13.42
CA GLN A 68 -4.52 -3.13 -13.38
C GLN A 68 -5.41 -3.18 -12.11
N HIS A 69 -4.95 -2.63 -11.00
CA HIS A 69 -5.67 -2.61 -9.72
C HIS A 69 -6.47 -1.32 -9.49
N GLY A 70 -6.59 -0.46 -10.51
CA GLY A 70 -7.29 0.82 -10.40
C GLY A 70 -8.75 0.71 -9.93
N HIS A 71 -9.46 -0.37 -10.27
CA HIS A 71 -10.81 -0.59 -9.76
C HIS A 71 -10.84 -0.75 -8.23
N ARG A 72 -9.81 -1.40 -7.66
CA ARG A 72 -9.68 -1.62 -6.21
C ARG A 72 -9.39 -0.31 -5.49
N HIS A 73 -8.55 0.54 -6.08
CA HIS A 73 -8.27 1.86 -5.53
C HIS A 73 -9.52 2.73 -5.53
N HIS A 74 -10.32 2.69 -6.62
CA HIS A 74 -11.60 3.41 -6.67
C HIS A 74 -12.59 2.92 -5.62
N GLU A 75 -12.68 1.60 -5.40
CA GLU A 75 -13.52 1.04 -4.33
C GLU A 75 -13.08 1.54 -2.94
N ALA A 76 -11.78 1.49 -2.64
CA ALA A 76 -11.24 1.99 -1.38
C ALA A 76 -11.47 3.51 -1.20
N MET A 77 -11.29 4.30 -2.26
CA MET A 77 -11.58 5.75 -2.23
C MET A 77 -13.07 6.03 -1.97
N ARG A 78 -13.98 5.23 -2.54
CA ARG A 78 -15.41 5.36 -2.28
C ARG A 78 -15.76 5.04 -0.82
N ALA A 79 -15.19 3.98 -0.27
CA ALA A 79 -15.38 3.61 1.14
C ALA A 79 -14.89 4.72 2.08
N LEU A 80 -13.75 5.34 1.78
CA LEU A 80 -13.24 6.49 2.54
C LEU A 80 -14.16 7.70 2.46
N GLU A 81 -14.70 8.01 1.28
CA GLU A 81 -15.62 9.13 1.11
C GLU A 81 -16.94 8.89 1.86
N GLU A 82 -17.42 7.65 1.90
CA GLU A 82 -18.57 7.25 2.72
C GLU A 82 -18.28 7.41 4.21
N ALA A 83 -17.13 6.91 4.69
CA ALA A 83 -16.71 7.05 6.08
C ALA A 83 -16.52 8.53 6.48
N ARG A 84 -16.03 9.37 5.57
CA ARG A 84 -15.85 10.82 5.77
C ARG A 84 -17.15 11.52 6.13
N ARG A 85 -18.28 11.12 5.56
CA ARG A 85 -19.60 11.73 5.85
C ARG A 85 -20.05 11.54 7.29
N GLY A 86 -19.67 10.43 7.92
CA GLY A 86 -19.94 10.12 9.33
C GLY A 86 -18.75 10.37 10.25
N ALA A 87 -17.71 11.06 9.79
CA ALA A 87 -16.43 11.16 10.51
C ALA A 87 -16.53 11.91 11.85
N SER A 88 -17.50 12.84 11.97
CA SER A 88 -17.70 13.61 13.20
C SER A 88 -18.51 12.86 14.28
N GLU A 89 -19.03 11.67 13.98
CA GLU A 89 -19.70 10.82 14.97
C GLU A 89 -18.68 10.27 15.99
N PRO A 90 -19.11 9.83 17.19
CA PRO A 90 -18.21 9.31 18.22
C PRO A 90 -17.28 8.17 17.75
N ASP A 91 -17.74 7.37 16.80
CA ASP A 91 -16.99 6.25 16.21
C ASP A 91 -16.40 6.57 14.82
N GLY A 92 -16.52 7.82 14.35
CA GLY A 92 -16.16 8.23 13.00
C GLY A 92 -14.69 7.97 12.66
N LEU A 93 -13.77 8.22 13.60
CA LEU A 93 -12.35 7.89 13.41
C LEU A 93 -12.13 6.39 13.16
N HIS A 94 -12.82 5.53 13.90
CA HIS A 94 -12.64 4.08 13.73
C HIS A 94 -13.13 3.64 12.36
N ARG A 95 -14.28 4.14 11.91
CA ARG A 95 -14.81 3.87 10.56
C ARG A 95 -13.89 4.38 9.46
N VAL A 96 -13.28 5.56 9.62
CA VAL A 96 -12.29 6.10 8.67
C VAL A 96 -11.06 5.22 8.57
N VAL A 97 -10.53 4.77 9.72
CA VAL A 97 -9.40 3.83 9.77
C VAL A 97 -9.78 2.49 9.14
N GLU A 98 -10.95 1.95 9.44
CA GLU A 98 -11.42 0.69 8.88
C GLU A 98 -11.58 0.77 7.36
N ALA A 99 -12.19 1.86 6.84
CA ALA A 99 -12.35 2.10 5.41
C ALA A 99 -11.00 2.17 4.66
N PHE A 100 -9.93 2.60 5.31
CA PHE A 100 -8.57 2.59 4.75
C PHE A 100 -7.91 1.21 4.83
N VAL A 101 -7.96 0.57 5.99
CA VAL A 101 -7.19 -0.65 6.30
C VAL A 101 -7.83 -1.89 5.69
N GLN A 102 -9.15 -2.02 5.76
CA GLN A 102 -9.87 -3.23 5.36
C GLN A 102 -9.63 -3.61 3.88
N PRO A 103 -9.64 -2.68 2.90
CA PRO A 103 -9.30 -3.02 1.52
C PRO A 103 -7.90 -3.65 1.37
N MET A 104 -6.89 -3.10 2.04
CA MET A 104 -5.51 -3.60 1.94
C MET A 104 -5.37 -5.03 2.47
N LEU A 105 -6.09 -5.36 3.55
CA LEU A 105 -6.14 -6.71 4.10
C LEU A 105 -6.87 -7.70 3.18
N ARG A 106 -7.96 -7.26 2.54
CA ARG A 106 -8.65 -8.05 1.51
C ARG A 106 -7.71 -8.34 0.33
N TRP A 107 -6.96 -7.33 -0.13
CA TRP A 107 -6.03 -7.50 -1.23
C TRP A 107 -4.89 -8.48 -0.91
N ARG A 108 -4.42 -8.51 0.35
CA ARG A 108 -3.44 -9.52 0.79
C ARG A 108 -4.00 -10.94 0.76
N SER A 109 -5.24 -11.09 1.20
CA SER A 109 -5.88 -12.40 1.37
C SER A 109 -6.29 -13.01 0.02
N ASP A 110 -6.73 -12.17 -0.90
CA ASP A 110 -7.10 -12.55 -2.27
C ASP A 110 -5.86 -12.95 -3.10
N SER A 111 -5.88 -14.18 -3.62
CA SER A 111 -4.86 -14.72 -4.52
C SER A 111 -4.60 -13.84 -5.75
N ALA A 112 -5.61 -13.14 -6.27
CA ALA A 112 -5.51 -12.32 -7.47
C ALA A 112 -4.76 -10.99 -7.24
N SER A 113 -4.51 -10.61 -5.98
CA SER A 113 -3.84 -9.34 -5.62
C SER A 113 -2.80 -9.47 -4.52
N ARG A 114 -2.55 -10.69 -4.03
CA ARG A 114 -1.58 -10.90 -2.95
C ARG A 114 -0.20 -10.36 -3.30
N HIS A 115 0.24 -10.55 -4.54
CA HIS A 115 1.52 -10.03 -5.02
C HIS A 115 1.47 -8.50 -5.12
N TYR A 116 0.40 -7.94 -5.66
CA TYR A 116 0.17 -6.49 -5.66
C TYR A 116 0.22 -5.86 -4.27
N ALA A 117 -0.50 -6.42 -3.29
CA ALA A 117 -0.52 -5.89 -1.92
C ALA A 117 0.89 -5.87 -1.30
N ARG A 118 1.69 -6.91 -1.55
CA ARG A 118 3.09 -6.99 -1.14
C ARG A 118 3.97 -5.97 -1.85
N LEU A 119 3.78 -5.78 -3.15
CA LEU A 119 4.49 -4.77 -3.93
C LEU A 119 4.16 -3.36 -3.42
N LEU A 120 2.88 -3.04 -3.23
CA LEU A 120 2.43 -1.76 -2.70
C LEU A 120 3.01 -1.47 -1.31
N ALA A 121 2.98 -2.45 -0.39
CA ALA A 121 3.57 -2.32 0.94
C ALA A 121 5.08 -2.02 0.86
N ARG A 122 5.79 -2.67 -0.06
CA ARG A 122 7.22 -2.42 -0.29
C ARG A 122 7.47 -1.00 -0.79
N GLU A 123 6.76 -0.57 -1.81
CA GLU A 123 7.02 0.74 -2.44
C GLU A 123 6.60 1.90 -1.54
N LEU A 124 5.56 1.74 -0.72
CA LEU A 124 5.21 2.73 0.29
C LEU A 124 6.28 2.89 1.38
N ALA A 125 7.03 1.83 1.68
CA ALA A 125 8.11 1.86 2.67
C ALA A 125 9.44 2.36 2.10
N GLN A 126 9.74 2.02 0.84
CA GLN A 126 11.03 2.33 0.21
C GLN A 126 11.02 3.63 -0.59
N ALA A 127 9.83 4.11 -1.03
CA ALA A 127 9.66 5.32 -1.84
C ALA A 127 10.67 5.40 -2.99
N THR A 128 10.80 4.31 -3.76
CA THR A 128 11.82 4.22 -4.81
C THR A 128 11.52 5.22 -5.95
N PRO A 129 12.54 5.84 -6.58
CA PRO A 129 12.32 6.77 -7.70
C PRO A 129 11.54 6.14 -8.86
N GLU A 130 11.71 4.84 -9.07
CA GLU A 130 11.07 4.10 -10.17
C GLU A 130 9.57 3.89 -9.91
N ALA A 131 9.16 3.85 -8.63
CA ALA A 131 7.77 3.74 -8.25
C ALA A 131 7.06 5.10 -8.13
N GLU A 132 7.80 6.21 -8.04
CA GLU A 132 7.26 7.55 -7.79
C GLU A 132 6.07 7.90 -8.70
N SER A 133 6.24 7.78 -10.01
CA SER A 133 5.17 8.09 -10.97
C SER A 133 3.94 7.19 -10.79
N ALA A 134 4.13 5.90 -10.47
CA ALA A 134 3.02 4.98 -10.25
C ALA A 134 2.28 5.28 -8.94
N LEU A 135 3.03 5.60 -7.88
CA LEU A 135 2.46 5.98 -6.58
C LEU A 135 1.69 7.30 -6.70
N GLN A 136 2.26 8.31 -7.33
CA GLN A 136 1.60 9.60 -7.59
C GLN A 136 0.29 9.43 -8.35
N GLN A 137 0.27 8.58 -9.38
CA GLN A 137 -0.92 8.40 -10.21
C GLN A 137 -2.01 7.57 -9.54
N HIS A 138 -1.63 6.54 -8.76
CA HIS A 138 -2.58 5.51 -8.33
C HIS A 138 -2.81 5.44 -6.82
N ILE A 139 -1.88 5.95 -6.01
CA ILE A 139 -1.88 5.77 -4.55
C ILE A 139 -2.05 7.12 -3.83
N ASP A 140 -1.42 8.19 -4.30
CA ASP A 140 -1.58 9.51 -3.70
C ASP A 140 -3.04 9.96 -3.61
N PRO A 141 -3.91 9.77 -4.62
CA PRO A 141 -5.33 10.10 -4.49
C PRO A 141 -6.01 9.36 -3.33
N LEU A 142 -5.66 8.09 -3.09
CA LEU A 142 -6.18 7.31 -1.98
C LEU A 142 -5.69 7.86 -0.62
N LEU A 143 -4.40 8.20 -0.52
CA LEU A 143 -3.82 8.77 0.70
C LEU A 143 -4.40 10.16 1.00
N GLN A 144 -4.65 10.98 -0.02
CA GLN A 144 -5.30 12.28 0.16
C GLN A 144 -6.74 12.11 0.67
N ARG A 145 -7.52 11.15 0.16
CA ARG A 145 -8.87 10.86 0.69
C ARG A 145 -8.84 10.39 2.14
N PHE A 146 -7.83 9.61 2.50
CA PHE A 146 -7.67 9.20 3.90
C PHE A 146 -7.32 10.39 4.80
N LEU A 147 -6.41 11.28 4.37
CA LEU A 147 -6.10 12.51 5.09
C LEU A 147 -7.32 13.44 5.24
N ASP A 148 -8.10 13.63 4.17
CA ASP A 148 -9.35 14.40 4.20
C ASP A 148 -10.34 13.82 5.23
N ALA A 149 -10.45 12.49 5.28
CA ALA A 149 -11.32 11.79 6.21
C ALA A 149 -10.82 11.87 7.66
N LEU A 150 -9.50 11.77 7.89
CA LEU A 150 -8.90 11.98 9.19
C LEU A 150 -9.10 13.42 9.68
N GLN A 151 -8.91 14.42 8.81
CA GLN A 151 -9.15 15.82 9.14
C GLN A 151 -10.62 16.08 9.52
N ALA A 152 -11.57 15.42 8.85
CA ALA A 152 -12.99 15.51 9.18
C ALA A 152 -13.33 14.83 10.53
N ALA A 153 -12.66 13.71 10.85
CA ALA A 153 -12.80 13.03 12.14
C ALA A 153 -12.11 13.78 13.29
N LEU A 154 -11.07 14.56 12.97
CA LEU A 154 -10.20 15.24 13.93
C LEU A 154 -10.04 16.72 13.54
N PRO A 155 -11.09 17.57 13.65
CA PRO A 155 -11.05 18.94 13.12
C PRO A 155 -9.99 19.84 13.73
N LYS A 156 -9.46 19.49 14.92
CA LYS A 156 -8.43 20.24 15.64
C LYS A 156 -7.00 19.75 15.37
N ALA A 157 -6.84 18.65 14.64
CA ALA A 157 -5.52 18.11 14.32
C ALA A 157 -4.76 19.08 13.41
N SER A 158 -3.48 19.30 13.71
CA SER A 158 -2.59 20.04 12.82
C SER A 158 -2.17 19.17 11.63
N ARG A 159 -1.63 19.79 10.58
CA ARG A 159 -1.04 19.06 9.45
C ARG A 159 0.10 18.14 9.87
N ALA A 160 0.86 18.51 10.90
CA ALA A 160 1.94 17.68 11.44
C ALA A 160 1.38 16.42 12.11
N ASP A 161 0.32 16.58 12.92
CA ASP A 161 -0.32 15.45 13.59
C ASP A 161 -0.90 14.45 12.59
N LEU A 162 -1.54 14.96 11.53
CA LEU A 162 -2.08 14.11 10.45
C LEU A 162 -0.99 13.40 9.66
N ALA A 163 0.16 14.06 9.44
CA ALA A 163 1.31 13.44 8.78
C ALA A 163 1.91 12.31 9.63
N ASP A 164 2.01 12.49 10.94
CA ASP A 164 2.49 11.46 11.86
C ASP A 164 1.48 10.31 11.97
N ALA A 165 0.19 10.62 12.10
CA ALA A 165 -0.90 9.64 12.06
C ALA A 165 -0.85 8.79 10.79
N LEU A 166 -0.68 9.42 9.62
CA LEU A 166 -0.55 8.71 8.35
C LEU A 166 0.70 7.82 8.33
N ARG A 167 1.86 8.35 8.74
CA ARG A 167 3.13 7.59 8.78
C ARG A 167 3.02 6.35 9.66
N PHE A 168 2.45 6.48 10.85
CA PHE A 168 2.26 5.36 11.77
C PHE A 168 1.23 4.35 11.26
N THR A 169 0.15 4.83 10.65
CA THR A 169 -0.85 3.98 10.01
C THR A 169 -0.23 3.14 8.90
N LEU A 170 0.52 3.78 7.99
CA LEU A 170 1.23 3.10 6.91
C LEU A 170 2.25 2.09 7.44
N GLY A 171 2.99 2.43 8.51
CA GLY A 171 3.91 1.50 9.17
C GLY A 171 3.21 0.27 9.75
N ALA A 172 2.08 0.46 10.46
CA ALA A 172 1.30 -0.64 11.03
C ALA A 172 0.71 -1.56 9.94
N VAL A 173 0.17 -0.97 8.86
CA VAL A 173 -0.33 -1.72 7.71
C VAL A 173 0.81 -2.49 7.03
N GLN A 174 1.94 -1.83 6.76
CA GLN A 174 3.09 -2.44 6.09
C GLN A 174 3.67 -3.62 6.88
N ALA A 175 3.78 -3.49 8.22
CA ALA A 175 4.20 -4.58 9.09
C ALA A 175 3.24 -5.77 8.97
N HIS A 176 1.93 -5.50 8.98
CA HIS A 176 0.91 -6.54 8.86
C HIS A 176 0.87 -7.21 7.48
N LEU A 177 1.22 -6.48 6.41
CA LEU A 177 1.28 -7.02 5.05
C LEU A 177 2.54 -7.86 4.78
N GLY A 178 3.66 -7.55 5.43
CA GLY A 178 4.99 -8.10 5.14
C GLY A 178 5.43 -9.31 5.97
N ASP A 179 4.57 -9.85 6.83
CA ASP A 179 5.02 -10.62 8.00
C ASP A 179 5.34 -12.09 7.73
N HIS A 180 6.54 -12.37 7.19
CA HIS A 180 7.05 -13.74 7.05
C HIS A 180 7.86 -14.22 8.27
N ARG A 181 8.41 -13.30 9.06
CA ARG A 181 9.31 -13.64 10.17
C ARG A 181 8.54 -13.92 11.46
N LEU A 182 7.45 -13.18 11.75
CA LEU A 182 6.62 -13.52 12.92
C LEU A 182 5.87 -14.83 12.71
N ASP A 183 5.43 -15.14 11.50
CA ASP A 183 4.84 -16.46 11.17
C ASP A 183 5.83 -17.62 11.43
N GLN A 184 7.14 -17.40 11.23
CA GLN A 184 8.18 -18.37 11.57
C GLN A 184 8.45 -18.44 13.08
N LEU A 185 8.38 -17.32 13.79
CA LEU A 185 8.63 -17.24 15.23
C LEU A 185 7.45 -17.78 16.05
N LEU A 186 6.21 -17.58 15.56
CA LEU A 186 4.96 -17.97 16.20
C LEU A 186 4.08 -18.75 15.19
N PRO A 187 4.44 -20.01 14.87
CA PRO A 187 3.69 -20.80 13.91
C PRO A 187 2.23 -21.02 14.34
N GLY A 188 1.30 -20.93 13.40
CA GLY A 188 -0.13 -21.12 13.66
C GLY A 188 -0.83 -19.91 14.31
N GLN A 189 -0.12 -18.80 14.53
CA GLN A 189 -0.66 -17.54 15.07
C GLN A 189 -0.66 -16.42 14.01
N GLY A 190 -0.73 -16.80 12.72
CA GLY A 190 -0.80 -15.85 11.62
C GLY A 190 -2.04 -14.94 11.71
N ALA A 191 -2.09 -13.92 10.87
CA ALA A 191 -3.19 -12.95 10.86
C ALA A 191 -4.57 -13.59 10.62
N GLU A 192 -5.26 -13.95 11.71
CA GLU A 192 -6.65 -14.41 11.71
C GLU A 192 -7.62 -13.26 11.34
N PRO A 193 -8.87 -13.54 10.93
CA PRO A 193 -9.88 -12.52 10.62
C PRO A 193 -10.05 -11.48 11.75
N GLY A 194 -9.94 -11.90 13.02
CA GLY A 194 -9.99 -11.02 14.20
C GLY A 194 -8.80 -10.05 14.33
N SER A 195 -7.70 -10.29 13.61
CA SER A 195 -6.55 -9.39 13.56
C SER A 195 -6.88 -8.08 12.85
N THR A 196 -7.86 -8.06 11.94
CA THR A 196 -8.31 -6.83 11.25
C THR A 196 -8.87 -5.82 12.24
N LEU A 197 -9.83 -6.26 13.07
CA LEU A 197 -10.47 -5.41 14.08
C LEU A 197 -9.44 -4.88 15.10
N ARG A 198 -8.51 -5.74 15.52
CA ARG A 198 -7.42 -5.36 16.42
C ARG A 198 -6.47 -4.35 15.78
N LEU A 199 -6.13 -4.51 14.50
CA LEU A 199 -5.28 -3.57 13.76
C LEU A 199 -5.97 -2.20 13.63
N CYS A 200 -7.24 -2.16 13.24
CA CYS A 200 -8.02 -0.92 13.17
C CYS A 200 -8.11 -0.24 14.54
N GLY A 201 -8.35 -1.01 15.60
CA GLY A 201 -8.36 -0.51 16.98
C GLY A 201 -7.01 0.06 17.42
N PHE A 202 -5.92 -0.65 17.12
CA PHE A 202 -4.55 -0.20 17.39
C PHE A 202 -4.23 1.11 16.67
N ILE A 203 -4.54 1.20 15.38
CA ILE A 203 -4.32 2.42 14.59
C ILE A 203 -5.18 3.58 15.12
N ALA A 204 -6.48 3.38 15.34
CA ALA A 204 -7.35 4.43 15.85
C ALA A 204 -6.93 4.91 17.25
N GLY A 205 -6.50 3.99 18.12
CA GLY A 205 -5.92 4.32 19.44
C GLY A 205 -4.62 5.10 19.32
N GLY A 206 -3.72 4.68 18.42
CA GLY A 206 -2.46 5.37 18.14
C GLY A 206 -2.68 6.79 17.61
N ILE A 207 -3.61 6.98 16.67
CA ILE A 207 -3.96 8.31 16.14
C ILE A 207 -4.48 9.23 17.25
N ARG A 208 -5.35 8.71 18.14
CA ARG A 208 -5.82 9.49 19.31
C ARG A 208 -4.66 9.87 20.25
N ALA A 209 -3.67 8.98 20.42
CA ALA A 209 -2.50 9.24 21.26
C ALA A 209 -1.57 10.30 20.65
N VAL A 210 -1.44 10.37 19.32
CA VAL A 210 -0.69 11.44 18.63
C VAL A 210 -1.30 12.81 18.93
N LEU A 211 -2.63 12.89 18.99
CA LEU A 211 -3.35 14.14 19.26
C LEU A 211 -3.50 14.48 20.74
N ALA A 212 -3.19 13.54 21.63
CA ALA A 212 -3.14 13.85 23.05
C ALA A 212 -2.00 14.86 23.25
N PRO A 213 -2.22 15.95 24.02
CA PRO A 213 -1.13 16.84 24.40
C PRO A 213 -0.03 15.96 24.98
N SER A 214 1.16 16.01 24.36
CA SER A 214 2.26 15.09 24.55
C SER A 214 2.33 14.62 26.00
N ALA A 215 1.96 13.36 26.22
CA ALA A 215 1.86 12.84 27.57
C ALA A 215 3.26 12.85 28.20
N SER A 216 3.40 13.76 29.17
CA SER A 216 4.44 13.83 30.19
C SER A 216 5.72 14.64 29.87
N PRO A 217 5.96 15.75 30.61
CA PRO A 217 7.28 16.40 30.70
C PRO A 217 8.42 15.44 31.09
N ALA A 218 8.11 14.26 31.63
CA ALA A 218 9.07 13.23 31.97
C ALA A 218 9.85 12.67 30.76
N LEU A 219 9.24 12.60 29.57
CA LEU A 219 9.92 12.15 28.34
C LEU A 219 10.84 13.24 27.76
N ALA A 220 10.48 14.52 27.91
CA ALA A 220 11.35 15.64 27.52
C ALA A 220 12.62 15.72 28.39
N LEU A 221 12.49 15.42 29.69
CA LEU A 221 13.60 15.33 30.65
C LEU A 221 14.48 14.08 30.44
N ALA A 222 13.91 12.98 29.92
CA ALA A 222 14.66 11.75 29.64
C ALA A 222 15.57 11.86 28.39
N LEU A 223 15.28 12.78 27.47
CA LEU A 223 16.07 13.01 26.25
C LEU A 223 17.12 14.13 26.39
N THR A 224 17.10 14.88 27.49
CA THR A 224 18.09 15.95 27.77
C THR A 224 19.54 15.42 27.90
N PRO A 225 19.82 14.24 28.49
CA PRO A 225 21.21 13.75 28.62
C PRO A 225 21.87 13.32 27.31
N LEU A 226 21.09 13.08 26.24
CA LEU A 226 21.60 12.59 24.96
C LEU A 226 22.13 13.71 24.06
N ARG A 227 21.66 14.96 24.24
CA ARG A 227 22.21 16.14 23.54
C ARG A 227 23.54 16.60 24.12
N ALA A 228 23.72 16.52 25.44
CA ALA A 228 24.97 16.91 26.10
C ALA A 228 26.15 15.99 25.70
N ARG A 229 25.91 14.67 25.59
CA ARG A 229 26.97 13.69 25.24
C ARG A 229 27.43 13.73 23.77
N LEU A 230 26.67 14.39 22.89
CA LEU A 230 27.04 14.58 21.48
C LEU A 230 27.77 15.90 21.23
N GLN A 231 27.70 16.85 22.16
CA GLN A 231 28.43 18.13 22.08
C GLN A 231 29.81 18.09 22.76
N GLU A 232 30.08 17.12 23.65
CA GLU A 232 31.40 16.91 24.26
C GLU A 232 32.34 16.00 23.43
N ARG A 233 31.90 15.57 22.23
CA ARG A 233 32.69 14.72 21.31
C ARG A 233 33.01 15.38 19.96
N ALA A 234 32.78 16.68 19.83
CA ALA A 234 33.25 17.52 18.73
C ALA A 234 34.31 18.49 19.25
#